data_AF-A0AAE8MTI6-F1
#
_entry.id   AF-A0AAE8MTI6-F1
#
_cell.length_a   1.000
_cell.length_b   1.000
_cell.length_c   1.000
_cell.angle_alpha   90.00
_cell.angle_beta   90.00
_cell.angle_gamma   90.00
#
_symmetry.space_group_name_H-M   'P 1'
#
loop_
_entity.id
_entity.type
_entity.pdbx_description
1 polymer ?
#
loop_
_entity_poly.entity_id
_entity_poly.type
_entity_poly.pdbx_seq_one_letter_code
_entity_poly.pdbx_strand_id
1 'polypeptide(L)'
;MDLQQPNFEEIADEIHRFGDGIRLCANLPAIAGGNEILQALNNMAQQFLEMRQEMQALGRRVDAQFNSLTIEMRARDQNAAARMYNSVVVTLPDTPMEPLCSLRTGEEIPNFPRAIRDVNALNQQSMDIIFDHLLRPVPGQHVHITQKRQMVRVLCGLIRA
;
A
#
# COMPACT_ATOMS: atom_id res chain seq x y z
N MET A 1 -32.64 83.71 -21.48
CA MET A 1 -32.61 82.40 -22.15
C MET A 1 -33.70 81.59 -21.49
N ASP A 2 -34.84 81.39 -22.16
CA ASP A 2 -35.83 80.42 -21.69
C ASP A 2 -35.30 79.02 -22.03
N LEU A 3 -35.05 78.23 -20.99
CA LEU A 3 -34.70 76.82 -21.14
C LEU A 3 -35.99 76.06 -21.48
N GLN A 4 -35.96 75.37 -22.61
CA GLN A 4 -37.05 74.51 -23.05
C GLN A 4 -37.30 73.43 -21.98
N GLN A 5 -38.56 73.27 -21.55
CA GLN A 5 -38.88 72.26 -20.55
C GLN A 5 -38.62 70.86 -21.11
N PRO A 6 -38.01 69.94 -20.33
CA PRO A 6 -37.77 68.58 -20.75
C PRO A 6 -39.07 67.83 -21.02
N ASN A 7 -39.08 67.02 -22.07
CA ASN A 7 -40.18 66.10 -22.34
C ASN A 7 -40.02 64.85 -21.45
N PHE A 8 -40.71 64.84 -20.31
CA PHE A 8 -40.62 63.72 -19.36
C PHE A 8 -41.16 62.40 -19.91
N GLU A 9 -42.03 62.44 -20.91
CA GLU A 9 -42.56 61.26 -21.59
C GLU A 9 -41.48 60.61 -22.47
N GLU A 10 -40.72 61.43 -23.20
CA GLU A 10 -39.57 61.00 -24.00
C GLU A 10 -38.43 60.47 -23.12
N ILE A 11 -38.18 61.12 -21.97
CA ILE A 11 -37.21 60.63 -20.98
C ILE A 11 -37.63 59.26 -20.41
N ALA A 12 -38.91 59.06 -20.12
CA ALA A 12 -39.42 57.78 -19.63
C ALA A 12 -39.26 56.67 -20.68
N ASP A 13 -39.57 56.97 -21.95
CA ASP A 13 -39.39 56.05 -23.07
C ASP A 13 -37.93 55.67 -23.29
N GLU A 14 -37.01 56.62 -23.15
CA GLU A 14 -35.56 56.36 -23.24
C GLU A 14 -35.06 55.47 -22.10
N ILE A 15 -35.53 55.71 -20.87
CA ILE A 15 -35.18 54.87 -19.71
C ILE A 15 -35.69 53.43 -19.91
N HIS A 16 -36.90 53.26 -20.45
CA HIS A 16 -37.43 51.94 -20.77
C HIS A 16 -36.61 51.23 -21.85
N ARG A 17 -36.27 51.91 -22.95
CA ARG A 17 -35.42 51.36 -24.01
C ARG A 17 -34.02 50.99 -23.52
N PHE A 18 -33.45 51.81 -22.64
CA PHE A 18 -32.17 51.51 -22.00
C PHE A 18 -32.27 50.27 -21.11
N GLY A 19 -33.34 50.15 -20.31
CA GLY A 19 -33.62 48.97 -19.50
C GLY A 19 -33.75 47.69 -20.35
N ASP A 20 -34.44 47.76 -21.48
CA ASP A 20 -34.56 46.64 -22.42
C ASP A 20 -33.22 46.26 -23.04
N GLY A 21 -32.37 47.24 -23.37
CA GLY A 21 -30.99 47.01 -23.81
C GLY A 21 -30.13 46.29 -22.76
N ILE A 22 -30.25 46.65 -21.48
CA ILE A 22 -29.57 45.95 -20.39
C ILE A 22 -30.06 44.49 -20.26
N ARG A 23 -31.35 44.22 -20.47
CA ARG A 23 -31.88 42.84 -20.44
C ARG A 23 -31.31 41.97 -21.56
N LEU A 24 -30.97 42.54 -22.71
CA LEU A 24 -30.29 41.82 -23.79
C LEU A 24 -28.84 41.47 -23.46
N CYS A 25 -28.17 42.27 -22.61
CA CYS A 25 -26.82 41.96 -22.14
C CYS A 25 -26.75 40.69 -21.28
N ALA A 26 -27.86 40.29 -20.64
CA ALA A 26 -27.94 39.04 -19.86
C ALA A 26 -27.80 37.77 -20.74
N ASN A 27 -28.03 37.88 -22.04
CA ASN A 27 -27.93 36.79 -23.02
C ASN A 27 -26.64 36.84 -23.85
N LEU A 28 -25.63 37.63 -23.44
CA LEU A 28 -24.38 37.72 -24.20
C LEU A 28 -23.65 36.37 -24.20
N PRO A 29 -23.34 35.80 -25.38
CA PRO A 29 -22.63 34.52 -25.50
C PRO A 29 -21.28 34.49 -24.76
N ALA A 30 -20.64 35.65 -24.60
CA ALA A 30 -19.39 35.79 -23.83
C ALA A 30 -19.57 35.50 -22.33
N ILE A 31 -20.72 35.83 -21.74
CA ILE A 31 -21.03 35.55 -20.32
C ILE A 31 -21.39 34.07 -20.15
N ALA A 32 -22.16 33.50 -21.09
CA ALA A 32 -22.47 32.07 -21.11
C ALA A 32 -21.20 31.20 -21.30
N GLY A 33 -20.37 31.53 -22.29
CA GLY A 33 -19.09 30.84 -22.54
C GLY A 33 -18.09 31.00 -21.39
N GLY A 34 -18.07 32.16 -20.72
CA GLY A 34 -17.28 32.35 -19.49
C GLY A 34 -17.70 31.41 -18.36
N ASN A 35 -19.01 31.19 -18.19
CA ASN A 35 -19.53 30.28 -17.17
C ASN A 35 -19.19 28.81 -17.48
N GLU A 36 -19.26 28.40 -18.74
CA GLU A 36 -18.85 27.06 -19.20
C GLU A 36 -17.34 26.83 -18.98
N ILE A 37 -16.51 27.82 -19.29
CA ILE A 37 -15.06 27.76 -19.03
C ILE A 37 -14.79 27.64 -17.52
N LEU A 38 -15.47 28.40 -16.67
CA LEU A 38 -15.32 28.28 -15.22
C LEU A 38 -15.74 26.91 -14.70
N GLN A 39 -16.80 26.32 -15.25
CA GLN A 39 -17.20 24.94 -14.91
C GLN A 39 -16.14 23.93 -15.35
N ALA A 40 -15.61 24.05 -16.57
CA ALA A 40 -14.54 23.18 -17.05
C ALA A 40 -13.27 23.29 -16.19
N LEU A 41 -12.89 24.51 -15.77
CA LEU A 41 -11.77 24.75 -14.87
C LEU A 41 -12.00 24.17 -13.47
N ASN A 42 -13.20 24.29 -12.92
CA ASN A 42 -13.55 23.68 -11.63
C ASN A 42 -13.52 22.15 -11.69
N ASN A 43 -14.06 21.56 -12.76
CA ASN A 43 -14.02 20.11 -12.98
C ASN A 43 -12.58 19.62 -13.13
N MET A 44 -11.75 20.35 -13.88
CA MET A 44 -10.33 20.04 -14.05
C MET A 44 -9.57 20.16 -12.71
N ALA A 45 -9.84 21.19 -11.91
CA ALA A 45 -9.25 21.34 -10.58
C ALA A 45 -9.62 20.19 -9.64
N GLN A 46 -10.86 19.72 -9.69
CA GLN A 46 -11.31 18.54 -8.95
C GLN A 46 -10.59 17.26 -9.41
N GLN A 47 -10.52 17.01 -10.71
CA GLN A 47 -9.79 15.87 -11.28
C GLN A 47 -8.30 15.89 -10.90
N PHE A 48 -7.66 17.07 -10.90
CA PHE A 48 -6.27 17.21 -10.45
C PHE A 48 -6.11 16.88 -8.97
N LEU A 49 -7.07 17.26 -8.13
CA LEU A 49 -7.03 16.94 -6.71
C LEU A 49 -7.15 15.42 -6.48
N GLU A 50 -8.09 14.78 -7.17
CA GLU A 50 -8.29 13.32 -7.12
C GLU A 50 -7.03 12.58 -7.61
N MET A 51 -6.49 12.95 -8.76
CA MET A 51 -5.26 12.36 -9.30
C MET A 51 -4.08 12.51 -8.34
N ARG A 52 -3.93 13.66 -7.68
CA ARG A 52 -2.87 13.84 -6.65
C ARG A 52 -3.06 12.90 -5.48
N GLN A 53 -4.29 12.68 -5.02
CA GLN A 53 -4.57 11.75 -3.93
C GLN A 53 -4.28 10.30 -4.33
N GLU A 54 -4.67 9.90 -5.53
CA GLU A 54 -4.37 8.57 -6.08
C GLU A 54 -2.87 8.34 -6.25
N MET A 55 -2.12 9.32 -6.79
CA MET A 55 -0.66 9.22 -6.91
C MET A 55 0.03 9.10 -5.55
N GLN A 56 -0.44 9.83 -4.53
CA GLN A 56 0.09 9.69 -3.17
C GLN A 56 -0.24 8.32 -2.55
N ALA A 57 -1.43 7.78 -2.80
CA ALA A 57 -1.80 6.44 -2.36
C ALA A 57 -0.94 5.38 -3.06
N LEU A 58 -0.72 5.53 -4.36
CA LEU A 58 0.13 4.64 -5.14
C LEU A 58 1.59 4.69 -4.67
N GLY A 59 2.14 5.88 -4.44
CA GLY A 59 3.50 6.05 -3.91
C GLY A 59 3.68 5.31 -2.60
N ARG A 60 2.77 5.51 -1.63
CA ARG A 60 2.80 4.78 -0.35
C ARG A 60 2.71 3.26 -0.52
N ARG A 61 1.89 2.78 -1.45
CA ARG A 61 1.76 1.35 -1.73
C ARG A 61 3.04 0.77 -2.33
N VAL A 62 3.65 1.48 -3.26
CA VAL A 62 4.91 1.08 -3.91
C VAL A 62 6.04 1.05 -2.87
N ASP A 63 6.19 2.09 -2.05
CA ASP A 63 7.20 2.15 -1.00
C ASP A 63 7.05 0.99 0.01
N ALA A 64 5.82 0.69 0.43
CA ALA A 64 5.55 -0.43 1.33
C ALA A 64 5.92 -1.79 0.69
N GLN A 65 5.62 -1.98 -0.61
CA GLN A 65 5.99 -3.21 -1.33
C GLN A 65 7.50 -3.35 -1.49
N PHE A 66 8.21 -2.27 -1.84
CA PHE A 66 9.67 -2.29 -1.94
C PHE A 66 10.34 -2.58 -0.60
N ASN A 67 9.86 -1.98 0.49
CA ASN A 67 10.36 -2.26 1.83
C ASN A 67 10.15 -3.73 2.22
N SER A 68 8.96 -4.27 1.96
CA SER A 68 8.66 -5.69 2.22
C SER A 68 9.56 -6.62 1.42
N LEU A 69 9.80 -6.33 0.14
CA LEU A 69 10.68 -7.12 -0.72
C LEU A 69 12.14 -7.07 -0.25
N THR A 70 12.60 -5.89 0.18
CA THR A 70 13.96 -5.71 0.71
C THR A 70 14.17 -6.51 1.99
N ILE A 71 13.19 -6.50 2.89
CA ILE A 71 13.19 -7.30 4.12
C ILE A 71 13.26 -8.80 3.78
N GLU A 72 12.37 -9.26 2.90
CA GLU A 72 12.30 -10.66 2.49
C GLU A 72 13.62 -11.14 1.87
N MET A 73 14.23 -10.33 0.99
CA MET A 73 15.47 -10.67 0.31
C MET A 73 16.62 -10.85 1.30
N ARG A 74 16.82 -9.89 2.21
CA ARG A 74 17.86 -9.98 3.25
C ARG A 74 17.64 -11.18 4.17
N ALA A 75 16.40 -11.44 4.57
CA ALA A 75 16.07 -12.59 5.40
C ALA A 75 16.31 -13.91 4.67
N ARG A 76 16.06 -13.99 3.36
CA ARG A 76 16.38 -15.18 2.54
C ARG A 76 17.87 -15.47 2.50
N ASP A 77 18.70 -14.43 2.34
CA ASP A 77 20.16 -14.55 2.30
C ASP A 77 20.71 -14.99 3.66
N GLN A 78 20.26 -14.36 4.75
CA GLN A 78 20.61 -14.77 6.12
C GLN A 78 20.19 -16.22 6.40
N ASN A 79 18.97 -16.59 6.01
CA ASN A 79 18.48 -17.95 6.15
C ASN A 79 19.27 -18.95 5.32
N ALA A 80 19.79 -18.57 4.15
CA ALA A 80 20.64 -19.44 3.36
C ALA A 80 21.98 -19.70 4.07
N ALA A 81 22.59 -18.67 4.66
CA ALA A 81 23.80 -18.81 5.47
C ALA A 81 23.55 -19.66 6.72
N ALA A 82 22.47 -19.40 7.46
CA ALA A 82 22.08 -20.17 8.65
C ALA A 82 21.83 -21.65 8.31
N ARG A 83 21.10 -21.94 7.22
CA ARG A 83 20.91 -23.32 6.72
C ARG A 83 22.24 -24.00 6.39
N MET A 84 23.17 -23.29 5.75
CA MET A 84 24.49 -23.83 5.42
C MET A 84 25.27 -24.17 6.70
N TYR A 85 25.31 -23.26 7.67
CA TYR A 85 25.92 -23.51 8.97
C TYR A 85 25.30 -24.72 9.67
N ASN A 86 23.97 -24.72 9.79
CA ASN A 86 23.21 -25.79 10.43
C ASN A 86 23.40 -27.14 9.73
N SER A 87 23.63 -27.17 8.41
CA SER A 87 23.87 -28.42 7.69
C SER A 87 25.22 -29.07 7.96
N VAL A 88 26.23 -28.28 8.37
CA VAL A 88 27.62 -28.73 8.54
C VAL A 88 27.96 -28.97 10.02
N VAL A 89 27.53 -28.06 10.89
CA VAL A 89 27.98 -28.01 12.29
C VAL A 89 27.19 -28.97 13.19
N VAL A 90 25.99 -29.35 12.75
CA VAL A 90 25.02 -30.05 13.57
C VAL A 90 25.19 -31.56 13.44
N THR A 91 26.23 -32.08 14.09
CA THR A 91 26.53 -33.53 14.22
C THR A 91 26.22 -34.07 15.61
N LEU A 92 26.11 -33.20 16.63
CA LEU A 92 25.80 -33.58 18.01
C LEU A 92 24.48 -32.91 18.47
N PRO A 93 23.70 -33.55 19.36
CA PRO A 93 22.38 -33.04 19.80
C PRO A 93 22.39 -31.66 20.44
N ASP A 94 23.51 -31.26 21.03
CA ASP A 94 23.66 -30.06 21.86
C ASP A 94 24.46 -28.95 21.17
N THR A 95 24.90 -29.16 19.93
CA THR A 95 25.59 -28.13 19.17
C THR A 95 24.62 -26.99 18.85
N PRO A 96 25.00 -25.72 19.13
CA PRO A 96 24.14 -24.58 18.85
C PRO A 96 23.86 -24.46 17.35
N MET A 97 22.59 -24.25 17.03
CA MET A 97 22.08 -23.95 15.69
C MET A 97 21.90 -22.45 15.53
N GLU A 98 22.18 -21.96 14.33
CA GLU A 98 21.87 -20.59 13.94
C GLU A 98 20.36 -20.49 13.67
N PRO A 99 19.67 -19.51 14.29
CA PRO A 99 18.24 -19.33 14.08
C PRO A 99 17.96 -18.85 12.66
N LEU A 100 16.77 -19.18 12.15
CA LEU A 100 16.25 -18.56 10.94
C LEU A 100 15.58 -17.24 11.26
N CYS A 101 15.67 -16.30 10.32
CA CYS A 101 14.94 -15.04 10.31
C CYS A 101 13.58 -15.19 9.60
N SER A 102 12.62 -14.42 10.09
CA SER A 102 11.29 -14.25 9.52
C SER A 102 11.37 -13.47 8.20
N LEU A 103 10.80 -14.04 7.13
CA LEU A 103 10.70 -13.36 5.84
C LEU A 103 9.76 -12.15 5.86
N ARG A 104 8.93 -12.02 6.91
CA ARG A 104 7.99 -10.91 7.10
C ARG A 104 8.64 -9.70 7.77
N THR A 105 9.55 -9.95 8.71
CA THR A 105 10.08 -8.91 9.60
C THR A 105 11.59 -8.71 9.47
N GLY A 106 12.31 -9.68 8.93
CA GLY A 106 13.77 -9.66 8.84
C GLY A 106 14.48 -10.08 10.14
N GLU A 107 13.75 -10.15 11.25
CA GLU A 107 14.26 -10.52 12.57
C GLU A 107 14.26 -12.04 12.79
N GLU A 108 15.03 -12.52 13.77
CA GLU A 108 15.00 -13.92 14.20
C GLU A 108 13.56 -14.40 14.48
N ILE A 109 13.24 -15.63 14.07
CA ILE A 109 11.94 -16.22 14.37
C ILE A 109 11.79 -16.37 15.89
N PRO A 110 10.70 -15.88 16.49
CA PRO A 110 10.49 -15.98 17.92
C PRO A 110 10.50 -17.44 18.40
N ASN A 111 11.21 -17.71 19.49
CA ASN A 111 11.33 -19.04 20.10
C ASN A 111 11.84 -20.11 19.12
N PHE A 112 12.70 -19.73 18.17
CA PHE A 112 13.31 -20.68 17.25
C PHE A 112 14.21 -21.68 18.00
N PRO A 113 14.17 -22.99 17.63
CA PRO A 113 15.05 -24.01 18.19
C PRO A 113 16.53 -23.63 18.17
N ARG A 114 17.24 -23.82 19.29
CA ARG A 114 18.68 -23.52 19.39
C ARG A 114 19.55 -24.75 19.22
N ALA A 115 18.98 -25.95 19.19
CA ALA A 115 19.68 -27.21 18.97
C ALA A 115 18.76 -28.29 18.33
N ILE A 116 19.34 -29.40 17.84
CA ILE A 116 18.56 -30.50 17.21
C ILE A 116 17.50 -31.04 18.17
N ARG A 117 17.86 -31.20 19.45
CA ARG A 117 16.94 -31.71 20.48
C ARG A 117 15.70 -30.82 20.60
N ASP A 118 15.85 -29.52 20.44
CA ASP A 118 14.75 -28.56 20.51
C ASP A 118 13.84 -28.71 19.27
N VAL A 119 14.45 -28.89 18.09
CA VAL A 119 13.71 -29.22 16.85
C VAL A 119 12.92 -30.52 17.02
N ASN A 120 13.53 -31.52 17.67
CA ASN A 120 12.91 -32.80 17.97
C ASN A 120 11.74 -32.70 18.97
N ALA A 121 11.79 -31.71 19.86
CA ALA A 121 10.78 -31.43 20.88
C ALA A 121 9.67 -30.46 20.42
N LEU A 122 9.73 -29.94 19.19
CA LEU A 122 8.74 -29.01 18.68
C LEU A 122 7.31 -29.60 18.70
N ASN A 123 6.40 -28.79 19.24
CA ASN A 123 4.95 -29.00 19.16
C ASN A 123 4.38 -28.43 17.85
N GLN A 124 3.10 -28.71 17.59
CA GLN A 124 2.45 -28.28 16.36
C GLN A 124 2.40 -26.76 16.19
N GLN A 125 2.05 -26.01 17.25
CA GLN A 125 1.93 -24.57 17.21
C GLN A 125 3.26 -23.89 16.85
N SER A 126 4.36 -24.33 17.47
CA SER A 126 5.69 -23.80 17.18
C SER A 126 6.13 -24.09 15.73
N MET A 127 5.78 -25.27 15.19
CA MET A 127 6.06 -25.58 13.78
C MET A 127 5.24 -24.71 12.84
N ASP A 128 3.95 -24.51 13.12
CA ASP A 128 3.06 -23.69 12.31
C ASP A 128 3.52 -22.21 12.30
N ILE A 129 4.02 -21.71 13.44
CA ILE A 129 4.68 -20.39 13.54
C ILE A 129 5.91 -20.31 12.63
N ILE A 130 6.79 -21.32 12.65
CA ILE A 130 7.97 -21.36 11.78
C ILE A 130 7.56 -21.35 10.29
N PHE A 131 6.54 -22.12 9.91
CA PHE A 131 6.04 -22.10 8.52
C PHE A 131 5.50 -20.72 8.12
N ASP A 132 4.70 -20.06 8.97
CA ASP A 132 4.17 -18.73 8.69
C ASP A 132 5.29 -17.70 8.50
N HIS A 133 6.26 -17.66 9.42
CA HIS A 133 7.39 -16.73 9.33
C HIS A 133 8.28 -16.98 8.11
N LEU A 134 8.31 -18.21 7.59
CA LEU A 134 9.03 -18.57 6.36
C LEU A 134 8.18 -18.45 5.09
N LEU A 135 6.96 -17.89 5.20
CA LEU A 135 5.97 -17.76 4.11
C LEU A 135 5.74 -19.09 3.38
N ARG A 136 5.78 -20.20 4.12
CA ARG A 136 5.51 -21.54 3.61
C ARG A 136 4.07 -21.93 3.94
N PRO A 137 3.38 -22.65 3.05
CA PRO A 137 2.08 -23.22 3.39
C PRO A 137 2.19 -24.09 4.64
N VAL A 138 1.42 -23.76 5.68
CA VAL A 138 1.31 -24.58 6.88
C VAL A 138 0.68 -25.91 6.47
N PRO A 139 1.34 -27.06 6.73
CA PRO A 139 0.77 -28.34 6.35
C PRO A 139 -0.57 -28.55 7.07
N GLY A 140 -1.56 -29.10 6.37
CA GLY A 140 -2.91 -29.27 6.90
C GLY A 140 -2.96 -30.14 8.15
N GLN A 141 -4.08 -30.08 8.89
CA GLN A 141 -4.27 -30.80 10.16
C GLN A 141 -4.13 -32.33 10.05
N HIS A 142 -4.30 -32.89 8.85
CA HIS A 142 -4.15 -34.32 8.57
C HIS A 142 -2.69 -34.79 8.48
N VAL A 143 -1.72 -33.89 8.42
CA VAL A 143 -0.29 -34.24 8.35
C VAL A 143 0.20 -34.61 9.74
N HIS A 144 0.76 -35.82 9.88
CA HIS A 144 1.27 -36.30 11.16
C HIS A 144 2.38 -35.39 11.69
N ILE A 145 2.40 -35.18 13.02
CA ILE A 145 3.34 -34.27 13.69
C ILE A 145 4.82 -34.58 13.35
N THR A 146 5.17 -35.87 13.23
CA THR A 146 6.52 -36.32 12.84
C THR A 146 6.91 -35.85 11.44
N GLN A 147 5.96 -35.84 10.50
CA GLN A 147 6.20 -35.40 9.13
C GLN A 147 6.34 -33.87 9.07
N LYS A 148 5.49 -33.13 9.79
CA LYS A 148 5.65 -31.67 9.95
C LYS A 148 7.03 -31.33 10.52
N ARG A 149 7.48 -32.09 11.51
CA ARG A 149 8.80 -31.92 12.12
C ARG A 149 9.94 -32.20 11.15
N GLN A 150 9.81 -33.24 10.34
CA GLN A 150 10.79 -33.52 9.29
C GLN A 150 10.87 -32.38 8.27
N MET A 151 9.75 -31.78 7.90
CA MET A 151 9.73 -30.60 7.03
C MET A 151 10.45 -29.41 7.68
N VAL A 152 10.23 -29.16 8.97
CA VAL A 152 10.96 -28.11 9.71
C VAL A 152 12.45 -28.42 9.77
N ARG A 153 12.86 -29.67 10.01
CA ARG A 153 14.28 -30.09 9.97
C ARG A 153 14.93 -29.73 8.64
N VAL A 154 14.27 -30.06 7.52
CA VAL A 154 14.76 -29.71 6.18
C VAL A 154 14.84 -28.20 5.98
N LEU A 155 13.83 -27.44 6.42
CA LEU A 155 13.86 -25.96 6.36
C LEU A 155 15.02 -25.35 7.15
N CYS A 156 15.42 -25.99 8.25
CA CYS A 156 16.56 -25.58 9.07
C CYS A 156 17.92 -25.99 8.50
N GLY A 157 17.96 -26.75 7.38
CA GLY A 157 19.20 -27.28 6.80
C GLY A 157 19.68 -28.61 7.40
N LEU A 158 18.86 -29.26 8.24
CA LEU A 158 19.19 -30.53 8.91
C LEU A 158 18.88 -31.72 7.98
N ILE A 159 19.71 -31.91 6.95
CA ILE A 159 19.50 -32.93 5.90
C ILE A 159 20.13 -34.29 6.28
N ARG A 160 21.11 -34.29 7.19
CA ARG A 160 21.74 -35.52 7.70
C ARG A 160 21.16 -35.88 9.07
N ALA A 161 20.73 -37.13 9.20
CA ALA A 161 20.51 -37.83 10.47
C ALA A 161 21.58 -38.92 10.58
#